data_AF-A0A6C0IT80-F1
#
_entry.id   AF-A0A6C0IT80-F1
#
_cell.length_a   1.000
_cell.length_b   1.000
_cell.length_c   1.000
_cell.angle_alpha   90.00
_cell.angle_beta   90.00
_cell.angle_gamma   90.00
#
_symmetry.space_group_name_H-M   'P 1'
#
loop_
_entity.id
_entity.type
_entity.pdbx_description
1 polymer ?
#
loop_
_entity_poly.entity_id
_entity_poly.type
_entity_poly.pdbx_seq_one_letter_code
_entity_poly.pdbx_strand_id
1 'polypeptide(L)'
;MYNHLKTIEFLNNNFNQNINQQILVEAIRYSYENSAFSTFPYIVYNLNSKTSVEKFNSGNCISLSIFLKNYLKSKYNIDSYLIPATIPNKFYQKEYLKISHVALAIPKNNKKIYVVDLAFYFINPIKVRLYKEKDQTIFSKNIYGIEKDTTIDPKLYTTLDRVTSRTKRTETNIIFNEYQNIPANTIYTECFYNNDINDKWSYYLREIINPDSAITNFFINILNRPFIVSTYLDSNNICHSDFNIRIINNEYIDIKYRNEPSTLIKLTDDDIRKNYELFLKVEKYAGRFFNNSFVNCLMNYINLVNKDTFQITD
;
A
#
# COMPACT_ATOMS: atom_id res chain seq x y z
N MET A 1 -7.74 -9.81 -18.43
CA MET A 1 -6.91 -9.02 -17.49
C MET A 1 -7.77 -8.32 -16.45
N TYR A 2 -8.82 -7.61 -16.85
CA TYR A 2 -9.73 -6.95 -15.90
C TYR A 2 -10.85 -7.87 -15.43
N ASN A 3 -11.33 -7.65 -14.21
CA ASN A 3 -12.49 -8.33 -13.63
C ASN A 3 -13.42 -7.27 -13.02
N HIS A 4 -14.72 -7.55 -12.99
CA HIS A 4 -15.68 -6.65 -12.36
C HIS A 4 -15.37 -6.45 -10.87
N LEU A 5 -15.34 -5.18 -10.44
CA LEU A 5 -15.26 -4.82 -9.04
C LEU A 5 -16.58 -5.14 -8.35
N LYS A 6 -16.56 -5.99 -7.32
CA LYS A 6 -17.73 -6.33 -6.52
C LYS A 6 -17.62 -5.65 -5.16
N THR A 7 -18.68 -4.92 -4.78
CA THR A 7 -18.73 -4.22 -3.49
C THR A 7 -20.04 -4.40 -2.76
N ILE A 8 -19.98 -4.49 -1.43
CA ILE A 8 -21.15 -4.58 -0.54
C ILE A 8 -21.19 -3.41 0.44
N GLU A 9 -22.39 -3.09 0.92
CA GLU A 9 -22.57 -2.07 1.95
C GLU A 9 -22.25 -2.66 3.33
N PHE A 10 -21.47 -1.94 4.15
CA PHE A 10 -21.21 -2.30 5.55
C PHE A 10 -21.72 -1.27 6.56
N LEU A 11 -22.19 -0.11 6.08
CA LEU A 11 -22.61 1.01 6.95
C LEU A 11 -23.93 0.77 7.69
N ASN A 12 -24.71 -0.23 7.25
CA ASN A 12 -25.97 -0.62 7.92
C ASN A 12 -25.73 -1.42 9.22
N ASN A 13 -24.50 -1.86 9.46
CA ASN A 13 -24.14 -2.53 10.70
C ASN A 13 -24.11 -1.51 11.86
N ASN A 14 -24.55 -1.95 13.04
CA ASN A 14 -24.53 -1.11 14.23
C ASN A 14 -23.14 -1.14 14.89
N PHE A 15 -22.33 -0.12 14.61
CA PHE A 15 -20.97 -0.04 15.16
C PHE A 15 -20.93 0.74 16.48
N ASN A 16 -20.21 0.19 17.45
CA ASN A 16 -19.81 0.90 18.66
C ASN A 16 -18.44 0.38 19.13
N GLN A 17 -17.41 0.74 18.38
CA GLN A 17 -16.05 0.25 18.61
C GLN A 17 -15.27 1.21 19.51
N ASN A 18 -14.51 0.67 20.46
CA ASN A 18 -13.61 1.46 21.31
C ASN A 18 -12.34 1.85 20.54
N ILE A 19 -12.48 2.73 19.55
CA ILE A 19 -11.39 3.22 18.72
C ILE A 19 -11.22 4.74 18.82
N ASN A 20 -9.97 5.18 18.89
CA ASN A 20 -9.59 6.58 18.88
C ASN A 20 -8.37 6.80 17.96
N GLN A 21 -7.98 8.06 17.77
CA GLN A 21 -6.88 8.38 16.86
C GLN A 21 -5.52 7.84 17.35
N GLN A 22 -5.29 7.75 18.66
CA GLN A 22 -4.04 7.26 19.22
C GLN A 22 -3.81 5.79 18.85
N ILE A 23 -4.83 4.94 19.04
CA ILE A 23 -4.79 3.53 18.63
C ILE A 23 -4.48 3.40 17.13
N LEU A 24 -5.09 4.24 16.29
CA LEU A 24 -4.86 4.19 14.84
C LEU A 24 -3.44 4.63 14.46
N VAL A 25 -2.91 5.67 15.10
CA VAL A 25 -1.53 6.13 14.86
C VAL A 25 -0.52 5.07 15.33
N GLU A 26 -0.77 4.41 16.45
CA GLU A 26 0.04 3.26 16.90
C GLU A 26 -0.01 2.11 15.89
N ALA A 27 -1.21 1.72 15.44
CA ALA A 27 -1.38 0.66 14.46
C ALA A 27 -0.72 0.98 13.11
N ILE A 28 -0.79 2.24 12.67
CA ILE A 28 -0.09 2.73 11.47
C ILE A 28 1.43 2.57 11.63
N ARG A 29 2.00 3.03 12.76
CA ARG A 29 3.44 2.93 13.07
C ARG A 29 3.90 1.48 13.09
N TYR A 30 3.18 0.64 13.84
CA TYR A 30 3.44 -0.80 13.89
C TYR A 30 3.44 -1.41 12.48
N SER A 31 2.48 -1.02 11.63
CA SER A 31 2.41 -1.54 10.27
C SER A 31 3.60 -1.11 9.41
N TYR A 32 4.08 0.13 9.53
CA TYR A 32 5.28 0.58 8.79
C TYR A 32 6.55 -0.14 9.24
N GLU A 33 6.66 -0.57 10.50
CA GLU A 33 7.83 -1.31 10.96
C GLU A 33 7.78 -2.80 10.64
N ASN A 34 6.58 -3.36 10.56
CA ASN A 34 6.36 -4.81 10.54
C ASN A 34 5.72 -5.32 9.25
N SER A 35 5.50 -4.46 8.25
CA SER A 35 5.10 -4.86 6.91
C SER A 35 5.84 -4.08 5.82
N ALA A 36 5.91 -4.63 4.62
CA ALA A 36 6.57 -4.01 3.47
C ALA A 36 5.69 -3.99 2.22
N PHE A 37 5.77 -2.91 1.43
CA PHE A 37 5.10 -2.85 0.13
C PHE A 37 5.95 -3.64 -0.87
N SER A 38 5.45 -4.77 -1.36
CA SER A 38 6.16 -5.60 -2.33
C SER A 38 5.26 -6.19 -3.42
N THR A 39 5.83 -6.39 -4.61
CA THR A 39 5.24 -7.20 -5.70
C THR A 39 5.89 -8.57 -5.86
N PHE A 40 7.02 -8.84 -5.18
CA PHE A 40 7.70 -10.14 -5.22
C PHE A 40 6.79 -11.33 -4.88
N PRO A 41 5.95 -11.27 -3.83
CA PRO A 41 5.09 -12.41 -3.49
C PRO A 41 4.14 -12.84 -4.61
N TYR A 42 3.67 -11.90 -5.42
CA TYR A 42 2.75 -12.16 -6.52
C TYR A 42 3.50 -12.67 -7.75
N ILE A 43 4.65 -12.08 -8.08
CA ILE A 43 5.37 -12.39 -9.32
C ILE A 43 6.18 -13.68 -9.19
N VAL A 44 6.85 -13.90 -8.05
CA VAL A 44 7.75 -15.05 -7.85
C VAL A 44 7.00 -16.28 -7.36
N TYR A 45 6.01 -16.09 -6.50
CA TYR A 45 5.32 -17.19 -5.80
C TYR A 45 3.84 -17.32 -6.17
N ASN A 46 3.31 -16.47 -7.07
CA ASN A 46 1.92 -16.47 -7.49
C ASN A 46 0.91 -16.45 -6.32
N LEU A 47 1.22 -15.70 -5.26
CA LEU A 47 0.37 -15.60 -4.08
C LEU A 47 -0.74 -14.55 -4.25
N ASN A 48 -1.86 -14.75 -3.56
CA ASN A 48 -2.85 -13.68 -3.35
C ASN A 48 -2.45 -12.81 -2.12
N SER A 49 -3.13 -11.68 -1.94
CA SER A 49 -2.77 -10.72 -0.89
C SER A 49 -2.89 -11.28 0.53
N LYS A 50 -3.91 -12.11 0.81
CA LYS A 50 -4.07 -12.73 2.13
C LYS A 50 -2.90 -13.65 2.46
N THR A 51 -2.58 -14.58 1.55
CA THR A 51 -1.48 -15.54 1.73
C THR A 51 -0.13 -14.83 1.76
N SER A 52 0.03 -13.75 1.00
CA SER A 52 1.23 -12.89 1.03
C SER A 52 1.48 -12.31 2.42
N VAL A 53 0.44 -11.76 3.06
CA VAL A 53 0.55 -11.27 4.45
C VAL A 53 0.89 -12.40 5.41
N GLU A 54 0.15 -13.51 5.36
CA GLU A 54 0.33 -14.65 6.28
C GLU A 54 1.74 -15.25 6.20
N LYS A 55 2.33 -15.32 5.00
CA LYS A 55 3.66 -15.89 4.81
C LYS A 55 4.78 -14.90 5.07
N PHE A 56 4.61 -13.63 4.69
CA PHE A 56 5.74 -12.74 4.46
C PHE A 56 5.58 -11.37 5.11
N ASN A 57 4.41 -11.03 5.66
CA ASN A 57 4.08 -9.66 6.09
C ASN A 57 4.41 -8.61 5.00
N SER A 58 4.28 -8.97 3.74
CA SER A 58 4.57 -8.09 2.61
C SER A 58 3.55 -8.28 1.50
N GLY A 59 3.44 -7.29 0.63
CA GLY A 59 2.56 -7.35 -0.54
C GLY A 59 2.14 -5.96 -1.02
N ASN A 60 1.10 -5.87 -1.83
CA ASN A 60 0.62 -4.58 -2.36
C ASN A 60 -0.30 -3.84 -1.37
N CYS A 61 -0.99 -2.79 -1.81
CA CYS A 61 -1.92 -2.01 -0.98
C CYS A 61 -3.02 -2.84 -0.30
N ILE A 62 -3.45 -3.94 -0.93
CA ILE A 62 -4.44 -4.87 -0.37
C ILE A 62 -3.81 -5.64 0.78
N SER A 63 -2.60 -6.17 0.60
CA SER A 63 -1.84 -6.85 1.66
C SER A 63 -1.56 -5.94 2.85
N LEU A 64 -1.13 -4.70 2.61
CA LEU A 64 -0.91 -3.73 3.70
C LEU A 64 -2.22 -3.45 4.46
N SER A 65 -3.34 -3.32 3.75
CA SER A 65 -4.66 -3.13 4.38
C SER A 65 -5.10 -4.37 5.18
N ILE A 66 -4.82 -5.58 4.69
CA ILE A 66 -5.08 -6.84 5.41
C ILE A 66 -4.19 -6.96 6.65
N PHE A 67 -2.91 -6.61 6.55
CA PHE A 67 -1.99 -6.61 7.69
C PHE A 67 -2.53 -5.71 8.82
N LEU A 68 -2.91 -4.47 8.50
CA LEU A 68 -3.50 -3.56 9.47
C LEU A 68 -4.83 -4.08 10.03
N LYS A 69 -5.70 -4.64 9.17
CA LYS A 69 -6.97 -5.26 9.59
C LYS A 69 -6.74 -6.36 10.62
N ASN A 70 -5.78 -7.25 10.36
CA ASN A 70 -5.42 -8.36 11.26
C ASN A 70 -4.84 -7.85 12.58
N TYR A 71 -3.97 -6.82 12.55
CA TYR A 71 -3.43 -6.21 13.76
C TYR A 71 -4.53 -5.57 14.61
N LEU A 72 -5.41 -4.77 14.01
CA LEU A 72 -6.52 -4.12 14.71
C LEU A 72 -7.48 -5.15 15.34
N LYS A 73 -7.79 -6.22 14.60
CA LYS A 73 -8.67 -7.28 15.10
C LYS A 73 -8.04 -8.06 16.26
N SER A 74 -6.78 -8.48 16.12
CA SER A 74 -6.10 -9.28 17.14
C SER A 74 -5.75 -8.48 18.40
N LYS A 75 -5.29 -7.24 18.26
CA LYS A 75 -4.81 -6.43 19.38
C LYS A 75 -5.92 -5.68 20.12
N TYR A 76 -6.94 -5.22 19.41
CA TYR A 76 -7.99 -4.34 19.98
C TYR A 76 -9.42 -4.84 19.75
N ASN A 77 -9.60 -5.99 19.09
CA ASN A 77 -10.91 -6.49 18.66
C ASN A 77 -11.70 -5.46 17.81
N ILE A 78 -11.00 -4.79 16.89
CA ILE A 78 -11.60 -3.78 16.00
C ILE A 78 -11.88 -4.37 14.63
N ASP A 79 -13.15 -4.28 14.22
CA ASP A 79 -13.63 -4.62 12.89
C ASP A 79 -13.35 -3.51 11.88
N SER A 80 -12.95 -3.92 10.68
CA SER A 80 -12.56 -3.01 9.60
C SER A 80 -12.77 -3.66 8.23
N TYR A 81 -12.88 -2.83 7.20
CA TYR A 81 -13.38 -3.20 5.87
C TYR A 81 -12.45 -2.69 4.79
N LEU A 82 -12.09 -3.55 3.83
CA LEU A 82 -11.29 -3.16 2.67
C LEU A 82 -12.17 -2.33 1.74
N ILE A 83 -11.76 -1.11 1.41
CA ILE A 83 -12.56 -0.19 0.59
C ILE A 83 -11.85 0.19 -0.70
N PRO A 84 -12.57 0.36 -1.82
CA PRO A 84 -11.97 0.74 -3.09
C PRO A 84 -11.59 2.22 -3.08
N ALA A 85 -10.47 2.51 -3.72
CA ALA A 85 -10.01 3.87 -3.91
C ALA A 85 -9.53 4.11 -5.35
N THR A 86 -9.76 5.33 -5.82
CA THR A 86 -9.01 5.85 -6.97
C THR A 86 -7.63 6.35 -6.51
N ILE A 87 -6.74 6.60 -7.46
CA ILE A 87 -5.39 7.09 -7.19
C ILE A 87 -5.18 8.51 -7.76
N PRO A 88 -4.31 9.32 -7.12
CA PRO A 88 -3.75 10.52 -7.73
C PRO A 88 -2.99 10.19 -9.02
N ASN A 89 -2.96 11.13 -9.96
CA ASN A 89 -2.28 11.01 -11.25
C ASN A 89 -0.78 10.68 -11.11
N LYS A 90 -0.11 11.16 -10.06
CA LYS A 90 1.32 10.85 -9.83
C LYS A 90 1.62 9.35 -9.62
N PHE A 91 0.60 8.54 -9.31
CA PHE A 91 0.73 7.09 -9.17
C PHE A 91 0.12 6.31 -10.33
N TYR A 92 -0.50 7.01 -11.30
CA TYR A 92 -1.14 6.39 -12.44
C TYR A 92 -0.11 5.73 -13.35
N GLN A 93 -0.46 4.57 -13.86
CA GLN A 93 0.26 3.89 -14.94
C GLN A 93 -0.70 3.72 -16.10
N LYS A 94 -0.17 3.75 -17.31
CA LYS A 94 -0.94 3.45 -18.51
C LYS A 94 -1.66 2.12 -18.32
N GLU A 95 -2.91 2.04 -18.73
CA GLU A 95 -3.80 0.86 -18.62
C GLU A 95 -4.37 0.60 -17.21
N TYR A 96 -4.01 1.38 -16.19
CA TYR A 96 -4.72 1.27 -14.91
C TYR A 96 -6.19 1.66 -15.06
N LEU A 97 -7.05 0.84 -14.47
CA LEU A 97 -8.44 1.23 -14.24
C LEU A 97 -8.51 2.34 -13.18
N LYS A 98 -9.64 3.07 -13.17
CA LYS A 98 -9.79 4.27 -12.32
C LYS A 98 -9.75 3.93 -10.83
N ILE A 99 -10.42 2.84 -10.41
CA ILE A 99 -10.25 2.26 -9.08
C ILE A 99 -9.10 1.24 -9.17
N SER A 100 -7.95 1.61 -8.62
CA SER A 100 -6.72 0.80 -8.70
C SER A 100 -6.05 0.64 -7.35
N HIS A 101 -6.76 0.98 -6.27
CA HIS A 101 -6.20 1.03 -4.94
C HIS A 101 -7.19 0.55 -3.88
N VAL A 102 -6.65 0.12 -2.74
CA VAL A 102 -7.40 -0.35 -1.59
C VAL A 102 -6.86 0.29 -0.32
N ALA A 103 -7.78 0.72 0.53
CA ALA A 103 -7.50 1.22 1.86
C ALA A 103 -8.40 0.52 2.89
N LEU A 104 -8.25 0.88 4.16
CA LEU A 104 -9.01 0.30 5.25
C LEU A 104 -9.98 1.31 5.87
N ALA A 105 -11.28 1.00 5.85
CA ALA A 105 -12.30 1.71 6.62
C ALA A 105 -12.47 1.07 8.00
N ILE A 106 -12.50 1.90 9.03
CA ILE A 106 -12.55 1.50 10.44
C ILE A 106 -13.71 2.25 11.10
N PRO A 107 -14.91 1.67 11.17
CA PRO A 107 -16.07 2.33 11.74
C PRO A 107 -15.91 2.52 13.25
N LYS A 108 -15.96 3.75 13.74
CA LYS A 108 -16.04 3.97 15.19
C LYS A 108 -17.45 3.74 15.70
N ASN A 109 -18.40 4.36 15.01
CA ASN A 109 -19.83 4.23 15.26
C ASN A 109 -20.63 4.68 14.04
N ASN A 110 -21.95 4.67 14.15
CA ASN A 110 -22.88 5.03 13.06
C ASN A 110 -22.80 6.51 12.61
N LYS A 111 -21.87 7.31 13.14
CA LYS A 111 -21.65 8.71 12.74
C LYS A 111 -20.22 9.01 12.29
N LYS A 112 -19.25 8.16 12.66
CA LYS A 112 -17.82 8.43 12.49
C LYS A 112 -17.09 7.18 12.02
N ILE A 113 -16.31 7.35 10.97
CA ILE A 113 -15.45 6.32 10.39
C ILE A 113 -14.05 6.89 10.25
N TYR A 114 -13.04 6.05 10.38
CA TYR A 114 -11.68 6.39 10.01
C TYR A 114 -11.30 5.65 8.73
N VAL A 115 -10.56 6.31 7.84
CA VAL A 115 -9.90 5.65 6.70
C VAL A 115 -8.39 5.72 6.93
N VAL A 116 -7.73 4.57 6.81
CA VAL A 116 -6.28 4.43 6.89
C VAL A 116 -5.77 3.83 5.59
N ASP A 117 -4.73 4.45 5.03
CA ASP A 117 -4.08 4.03 3.80
C ASP A 117 -2.57 4.05 4.00
N LEU A 118 -2.01 2.84 4.16
CA LEU A 118 -0.58 2.65 4.41
C LEU A 118 0.25 2.77 3.12
N ALA A 119 -0.32 2.43 1.97
CA ALA A 119 0.41 2.44 0.70
C ALA A 119 0.64 3.87 0.18
N PHE A 120 -0.17 4.83 0.61
CA PHE A 120 0.10 6.27 0.43
C PHE A 120 0.82 6.92 1.62
N TYR A 121 1.31 6.11 2.56
CA TYR A 121 2.12 6.55 3.69
C TYR A 121 1.47 7.66 4.53
N PHE A 122 0.15 7.58 4.78
CA PHE A 122 -0.49 8.48 5.72
C PHE A 122 0.01 8.24 7.15
N ILE A 123 0.36 9.32 7.84
CA ILE A 123 0.84 9.25 9.22
C ILE A 123 -0.29 9.43 10.24
N ASN A 124 -1.49 9.78 9.77
CA ASN A 124 -2.69 9.90 10.58
C ASN A 124 -3.94 9.51 9.78
N PRO A 125 -4.99 8.98 10.44
CA PRO A 125 -6.21 8.55 9.75
C PRO A 125 -7.01 9.75 9.21
N ILE A 126 -7.69 9.53 8.09
CA ILE A 126 -8.74 10.41 7.58
C ILE A 126 -9.99 10.20 8.44
N LYS A 127 -10.60 11.27 8.96
CA LYS A 127 -11.83 11.12 9.77
C LYS A 127 -13.04 11.45 8.90
N VAL A 128 -13.87 10.46 8.64
CA VAL A 128 -15.11 10.63 7.90
C VAL A 128 -16.26 10.88 8.88
N ARG A 129 -17.01 11.96 8.67
CA ARG A 129 -18.23 12.27 9.44
C ARG A 129 -19.42 12.07 8.52
N LEU A 130 -20.19 11.00 8.75
CA LEU A 130 -21.17 10.49 7.78
C LEU A 130 -22.30 11.48 7.44
N TYR A 131 -22.56 12.46 8.33
CA TYR A 131 -23.64 13.44 8.21
C TYR A 131 -23.15 14.89 8.30
N LYS A 132 -21.84 15.13 8.11
CA LYS A 132 -21.29 16.48 8.16
C LYS A 132 -20.16 16.65 7.18
N GLU A 133 -20.39 17.46 6.16
CA GLU A 133 -19.34 17.94 5.27
C GLU A 133 -18.43 18.90 6.04
N LYS A 134 -17.16 18.54 6.14
CA LYS A 134 -16.12 19.40 6.70
C LYS A 134 -14.77 18.97 6.14
N ASP A 135 -14.02 19.96 5.66
CA ASP A 135 -12.63 19.74 5.26
C ASP A 135 -11.77 19.35 6.46
N GLN A 136 -10.87 18.42 6.20
CA GLN A 136 -9.87 17.99 7.16
C GLN A 136 -8.52 17.96 6.50
N THR A 137 -7.52 18.42 7.24
CA THR A 137 -6.12 18.26 6.84
C THR A 137 -5.57 17.00 7.48
N ILE A 138 -4.94 16.19 6.65
CA ILE A 138 -4.19 14.99 7.02
C ILE A 138 -2.83 15.03 6.31
N PHE A 139 -1.91 14.18 6.73
CA PHE A 139 -0.53 14.22 6.25
C PHE A 139 -0.11 12.86 5.70
N SER A 140 0.54 12.86 4.53
CA SER A 140 1.29 11.72 3.98
C SER A 140 2.76 12.04 3.94
N LYS A 141 3.60 11.01 4.06
CA LYS A 141 5.04 11.13 4.01
C LYS A 141 5.57 10.69 2.66
N ASN A 142 6.38 11.53 2.01
CA ASN A 142 7.29 11.08 0.97
C ASN A 142 8.45 10.32 1.63
N ILE A 143 8.33 8.99 1.69
CA ILE A 143 9.28 8.13 2.39
C ILE A 143 10.67 8.07 1.72
N TYR A 144 10.80 8.51 0.48
CA TYR A 144 12.08 8.52 -0.25
C TYR A 144 12.86 9.82 -0.03
N GLY A 145 12.21 10.86 0.50
CA GLY A 145 12.83 12.12 0.83
C GLY A 145 13.54 12.08 2.18
N ILE A 146 14.62 12.85 2.29
CA ILE A 146 15.49 12.91 3.47
C ILE A 146 15.13 14.12 4.30
N GLU A 147 14.90 13.92 5.60
CA GLU A 147 14.85 15.02 6.56
C GLU A 147 16.25 15.32 7.09
N LYS A 148 16.65 16.59 7.05
CA LYS A 148 17.98 17.02 7.50
C LYS A 148 18.17 16.83 9.01
N ASP A 149 17.10 17.01 9.77
CA ASP A 149 17.08 16.87 11.22
C ASP A 149 15.77 16.18 11.62
N THR A 150 15.89 15.02 12.26
CA THR A 150 14.73 14.24 12.72
C THR A 150 14.35 14.54 14.17
N THR A 151 15.02 15.48 14.82
CA THR A 151 14.75 15.91 16.21
C THR A 151 13.78 17.10 16.30
N ILE A 152 13.54 17.80 15.20
CA ILE A 152 12.59 18.93 15.13
C ILE A 152 11.13 18.48 15.12
N ASP A 153 10.19 19.42 15.31
CA ASP A 153 8.75 19.15 15.15
C ASP A 153 8.47 18.57 13.75
N PRO A 154 7.86 17.37 13.64
CA PRO A 154 7.49 16.76 12.37
C PRO A 154 6.70 17.67 11.44
N LYS A 155 5.95 18.65 11.95
CA LYS A 155 5.21 19.60 11.09
C LYS A 155 6.12 20.46 10.20
N LEU A 156 7.41 20.54 10.51
CA LEU A 156 8.43 21.25 9.75
C LEU A 156 9.14 20.35 8.73
N TYR A 157 8.82 19.06 8.69
CA TYR A 157 9.40 18.12 7.73
C TYR A 157 9.03 18.52 6.31
N THR A 158 10.06 18.65 5.48
CA THR A 158 9.92 19.06 4.07
C THR A 158 9.29 17.99 3.19
N THR A 159 9.28 16.74 3.68
CA THR A 159 8.75 15.57 2.97
C THR A 159 7.33 15.20 3.41
N LEU A 160 6.69 16.00 4.27
CA LEU A 160 5.28 15.84 4.58
C LEU A 160 4.40 16.59 3.60
N ASP A 161 3.61 15.83 2.86
CA ASP A 161 2.57 16.34 2.00
C ASP A 161 1.29 16.58 2.81
N ARG A 162 0.72 17.79 2.67
CA ARG A 162 -0.59 18.12 3.23
C ARG A 162 -1.67 17.68 2.27
N VAL A 163 -2.62 16.91 2.77
CA VAL A 163 -3.77 16.43 2.02
C VAL A 163 -5.04 17.00 2.65
N THR A 164 -5.92 17.51 1.81
CA THR A 164 -7.27 17.93 2.21
C THR A 164 -8.24 16.83 1.85
N SER A 165 -9.08 16.43 2.81
CA SER A 165 -10.14 15.43 2.62
C SER A 165 -11.52 16.00 2.92
N ARG A 166 -12.52 15.69 2.08
CA ARG A 166 -13.92 16.07 2.26
C ARG A 166 -14.84 14.86 2.06
N THR A 167 -15.73 14.62 3.03
CA THR A 167 -16.81 13.63 2.90
C THR A 167 -17.88 14.10 1.92
N LYS A 168 -18.30 13.22 1.03
CA LYS A 168 -19.34 13.44 0.00
C LYS A 168 -20.23 12.20 -0.12
N ARG A 169 -21.31 12.32 -0.88
CA ARG A 169 -22.22 11.21 -1.23
C ARG A 169 -22.47 11.24 -2.73
N THR A 170 -22.49 10.07 -3.36
CA THR A 170 -22.88 9.96 -4.78
C THR A 170 -24.38 10.17 -4.93
N GLU A 171 -24.81 10.99 -5.89
CA GLU A 171 -26.24 11.19 -6.19
C GLU A 171 -26.76 10.10 -7.14
N THR A 172 -25.91 9.69 -8.08
CA THR A 172 -26.19 8.68 -9.10
C THR A 172 -25.12 7.59 -9.09
N ASN A 173 -25.37 6.51 -9.84
CA ASN A 173 -24.35 5.49 -10.08
C ASN A 173 -23.17 6.12 -10.82
N ILE A 174 -21.97 5.99 -10.27
CA ILE A 174 -20.73 6.38 -10.97
C ILE A 174 -20.26 5.17 -11.77
N ILE A 175 -20.23 5.31 -13.08
CA ILE A 175 -19.69 4.30 -14.01
C ILE A 175 -18.33 4.81 -14.50
N PHE A 176 -17.25 4.15 -14.08
CA PHE A 176 -15.90 4.50 -14.54
C PHE A 176 -15.53 3.80 -15.84
N ASN A 177 -15.98 2.57 -15.99
CA ASN A 177 -15.78 1.69 -17.16
C ASN A 177 -16.67 0.44 -16.98
N GLU A 178 -16.65 -0.47 -17.95
CA GLU A 178 -17.45 -1.71 -17.91
C GLU A 178 -17.15 -2.59 -16.67
N TYR A 179 -15.95 -2.53 -16.11
CA TYR A 179 -15.55 -3.34 -14.95
C TYR A 179 -15.82 -2.66 -13.61
N GLN A 180 -16.06 -1.35 -13.58
CA GLN A 180 -16.06 -0.55 -12.35
C GLN A 180 -17.24 0.40 -12.26
N ASN A 181 -18.12 0.10 -11.31
CA ASN A 181 -19.23 0.96 -10.93
C ASN A 181 -19.27 1.15 -9.40
N ILE A 182 -19.73 2.32 -8.98
CA ILE A 182 -20.07 2.64 -7.59
C ILE A 182 -21.54 3.04 -7.55
N PRO A 183 -22.39 2.36 -6.78
CA PRO A 183 -23.81 2.70 -6.67
C PRO A 183 -24.06 4.15 -6.19
N ALA A 184 -25.22 4.68 -6.55
CA ALA A 184 -25.78 5.90 -5.96
C ALA A 184 -25.86 5.79 -4.43
N ASN A 185 -25.95 6.95 -3.76
CA ASN A 185 -26.00 7.08 -2.31
C ASN A 185 -24.79 6.53 -1.54
N THR A 186 -23.69 6.23 -2.24
CA THR A 186 -22.44 5.78 -1.60
C THR A 186 -21.74 6.97 -0.96
N ILE A 187 -21.46 6.87 0.34
CA ILE A 187 -20.61 7.85 1.03
C ILE A 187 -19.15 7.60 0.63
N TYR A 188 -18.41 8.65 0.33
CA TYR A 188 -16.99 8.58 0.03
C TYR A 188 -16.25 9.78 0.61
N THR A 189 -14.93 9.71 0.69
CA THR A 189 -14.09 10.87 1.00
C THR A 189 -13.20 11.20 -0.20
N GLU A 190 -13.39 12.40 -0.74
CA GLU A 190 -12.55 12.97 -1.80
C GLU A 190 -11.32 13.61 -1.16
N CYS A 191 -10.15 13.39 -1.76
CA CYS A 191 -8.87 13.91 -1.29
C CYS A 191 -8.12 14.58 -2.44
N PHE A 192 -7.29 15.56 -2.11
CA PHE A 192 -6.31 16.16 -3.02
C PHE A 192 -5.09 16.64 -2.22
N TYR A 193 -3.94 16.69 -2.88
CA TYR A 193 -2.75 17.30 -2.29
C TYR A 193 -2.87 18.82 -2.34
N ASN A 194 -2.46 19.52 -1.30
CA ASN A 194 -2.62 20.99 -1.25
C ASN A 194 -1.78 21.74 -2.30
N ASN A 195 -0.75 21.10 -2.87
CA ASN A 195 0.04 21.62 -3.97
C ASN A 195 -0.57 21.33 -5.36
N ASP A 196 -1.56 20.44 -5.45
CA ASP A 196 -2.32 20.17 -6.68
C ASP A 196 -3.78 19.83 -6.34
N ILE A 197 -4.61 20.87 -6.30
CA ILE A 197 -6.03 20.76 -5.94
C ILE A 197 -6.91 20.11 -7.02
N ASN A 198 -6.37 19.96 -8.23
CA ASN A 198 -7.09 19.41 -9.37
C ASN A 198 -6.90 17.89 -9.47
N ASP A 199 -5.77 17.36 -9.01
CA ASP A 199 -5.52 15.92 -8.90
C ASP A 199 -6.24 15.31 -7.68
N LYS A 200 -7.49 14.91 -7.92
CA LYS A 200 -8.39 14.36 -6.91
C LYS A 200 -8.48 12.86 -6.97
N TRP A 201 -8.51 12.24 -5.79
CA TRP A 201 -8.84 10.83 -5.62
C TRP A 201 -9.91 10.63 -4.56
N SER A 202 -10.44 9.42 -4.45
CA SER A 202 -11.60 9.13 -3.60
C SER A 202 -11.54 7.75 -2.98
N TYR A 203 -11.99 7.65 -1.72
CA TYR A 203 -12.17 6.41 -0.99
C TYR A 203 -13.67 6.15 -0.77
N TYR A 204 -14.23 5.10 -1.37
CA TYR A 204 -15.66 4.82 -1.31
C TYR A 204 -15.99 3.88 -0.15
N LEU A 205 -16.92 4.25 0.72
CA LEU A 205 -17.28 3.46 1.91
C LEU A 205 -18.20 2.28 1.57
N ARG A 206 -17.64 1.32 0.81
CA ARG A 206 -18.22 0.01 0.50
C ARG A 206 -17.13 -1.05 0.60
N GLU A 207 -17.43 -2.22 1.12
CA GLU A 207 -16.44 -3.29 1.24
C GLU A 207 -16.22 -3.95 -0.12
N ILE A 208 -14.97 -4.08 -0.53
CA ILE A 208 -14.60 -4.88 -1.71
C ILE A 208 -14.55 -6.35 -1.31
N ILE A 209 -15.26 -7.20 -2.05
CA ILE A 209 -15.31 -8.65 -1.77
C ILE A 209 -14.38 -9.48 -2.66
N ASN A 210 -13.83 -8.88 -3.72
CA ASN A 210 -12.92 -9.56 -4.66
C ASN A 210 -11.65 -8.77 -5.01
N PRO A 211 -10.95 -8.17 -4.01
CA PRO A 211 -9.93 -7.15 -4.24
C PRO A 211 -8.75 -7.65 -5.08
N ASP A 212 -8.28 -8.88 -4.88
CA ASP A 212 -7.18 -9.43 -5.69
C ASP A 212 -7.57 -9.59 -7.17
N SER A 213 -8.75 -10.15 -7.45
CA SER A 213 -9.21 -10.31 -8.84
C SER A 213 -9.48 -8.98 -9.54
N ALA A 214 -10.02 -8.00 -8.83
CA ALA A 214 -10.45 -6.73 -9.40
C ALA A 214 -9.34 -5.68 -9.48
N ILE A 215 -8.29 -5.77 -8.65
CA ILE A 215 -7.24 -4.75 -8.51
C ILE A 215 -5.84 -5.36 -8.67
N THR A 216 -5.46 -6.34 -7.84
CA THR A 216 -4.10 -6.96 -7.92
C THR A 216 -3.82 -7.51 -9.31
N ASN A 217 -4.79 -8.18 -9.93
CA ASN A 217 -4.58 -8.86 -11.20
C ASN A 217 -4.05 -7.91 -12.29
N PHE A 218 -4.70 -6.77 -12.52
CA PHE A 218 -4.19 -5.84 -13.54
C PHE A 218 -2.96 -5.08 -13.06
N PHE A 219 -2.86 -4.73 -11.77
CA PHE A 219 -1.70 -4.03 -11.22
C PHE A 219 -0.40 -4.82 -11.44
N ILE A 220 -0.42 -6.13 -11.14
CA ILE A 220 0.73 -7.01 -11.31
C ILE A 220 1.00 -7.27 -12.79
N ASN A 221 -0.02 -7.50 -13.62
CA ASN A 221 0.18 -7.75 -15.05
C ASN A 221 0.71 -6.53 -15.83
N ILE A 222 0.33 -5.31 -15.43
CA ILE A 222 0.76 -4.06 -16.10
C ILE A 222 2.17 -3.67 -15.67
N LEU A 223 2.48 -3.67 -14.36
CA LEU A 223 3.82 -3.33 -13.90
C LEU A 223 4.82 -4.45 -14.16
N ASN A 224 4.38 -5.70 -13.94
CA ASN A 224 5.14 -6.95 -14.02
C ASN A 224 6.63 -6.84 -13.64
N ARG A 225 6.90 -6.08 -12.57
CA ARG A 225 8.25 -5.72 -12.13
C ARG A 225 8.34 -5.93 -10.63
N PRO A 226 9.13 -6.92 -10.18
CA PRO A 226 9.33 -7.13 -8.75
C PRO A 226 9.99 -5.92 -8.10
N PHE A 227 9.40 -5.47 -7.01
CA PHE A 227 10.00 -4.53 -6.10
C PHE A 227 9.62 -4.84 -4.65
N ILE A 228 10.41 -4.32 -3.72
CA ILE A 228 10.04 -4.18 -2.32
C ILE A 228 10.50 -2.81 -1.82
N VAL A 229 9.64 -2.17 -1.03
CA VAL A 229 9.98 -1.04 -0.19
C VAL A 229 9.60 -1.36 1.25
N SER A 230 10.59 -1.39 2.12
CA SER A 230 10.40 -1.48 3.57
C SER A 230 10.61 -0.11 4.19
N THR A 231 10.09 0.08 5.40
CA THR A 231 10.24 1.33 6.14
C THR A 231 10.82 1.12 7.53
N TYR A 232 11.42 2.18 8.06
CA TYR A 232 11.80 2.32 9.47
C TYR A 232 11.20 3.61 10.02
N LEU A 233 11.07 3.71 11.35
CA LEU A 233 10.61 4.92 12.01
C LEU A 233 11.79 5.75 12.52
N ASP A 234 11.71 7.06 12.36
CA ASP A 234 12.65 8.00 12.98
C ASP A 234 12.32 8.28 14.47
N SER A 235 13.09 9.17 15.10
CA SER A 235 12.89 9.58 16.50
C SER A 235 11.52 10.19 16.80
N ASN A 236 10.82 10.69 15.77
CA ASN A 236 9.47 11.22 15.89
C ASN A 236 8.38 10.20 15.51
N ASN A 237 8.77 8.95 15.26
CA ASN A 237 7.92 7.87 14.78
C ASN A 237 7.25 8.17 13.41
N ILE A 238 7.97 8.88 12.53
CA ILE A 238 7.59 9.08 11.13
C ILE A 238 8.36 8.09 10.26
N CYS A 239 7.68 7.49 9.28
CA CYS A 239 8.28 6.45 8.44
C CYS A 239 9.21 7.04 7.37
N HIS A 240 10.31 6.34 7.11
CA HIS A 240 11.23 6.59 6.00
C HIS A 240 11.56 5.27 5.32
N SER A 241 11.93 5.32 4.04
CA SER A 241 12.36 4.15 3.28
C SER A 241 13.61 3.54 3.94
N ASP A 242 13.54 2.27 4.31
CA ASP A 242 14.68 1.51 4.83
C ASP A 242 15.42 0.85 3.66
N PHE A 243 14.77 -0.08 2.97
CA PHE A 243 15.24 -0.61 1.69
C PHE A 243 14.24 -0.31 0.59
N ASN A 244 14.75 0.04 -0.59
CA ASN A 244 14.01 0.11 -1.83
C ASN A 244 14.78 -0.71 -2.87
N ILE A 245 14.21 -1.87 -3.22
CA ILE A 245 14.84 -2.85 -4.10
C ILE A 245 13.92 -3.06 -5.30
N ARG A 246 14.46 -2.90 -6.52
CA ARG A 246 13.69 -2.98 -7.76
C ARG A 246 14.47 -3.74 -8.83
N ILE A 247 13.82 -4.66 -9.52
CA ILE A 247 14.39 -5.22 -10.75
C ILE A 247 14.25 -4.21 -11.87
N ILE A 248 15.24 -3.98 -12.71
CA ILE A 248 15.18 -3.07 -13.87
C ILE A 248 15.37 -3.89 -15.15
N ASN A 249 14.40 -3.81 -16.07
CA ASN A 249 14.43 -4.45 -17.38
C ASN A 249 14.76 -5.95 -17.35
N ASN A 250 14.44 -6.64 -16.25
CA ASN A 250 14.81 -8.03 -16.00
C ASN A 250 16.32 -8.34 -16.07
N GLU A 251 17.18 -7.32 -16.12
CA GLU A 251 18.62 -7.44 -16.30
C GLU A 251 19.42 -6.94 -15.09
N TYR A 252 18.86 -5.99 -14.34
CA TYR A 252 19.54 -5.37 -13.22
C TYR A 252 18.67 -5.42 -11.96
N ILE A 253 19.31 -5.35 -10.81
CA ILE A 253 18.70 -5.02 -9.53
C ILE A 253 19.26 -3.69 -9.05
N ASP A 254 18.37 -2.76 -8.76
CA ASP A 254 18.67 -1.50 -8.08
C ASP A 254 18.35 -1.66 -6.60
N ILE A 255 19.36 -1.51 -5.76
CA ILE A 255 19.28 -1.61 -4.30
C ILE A 255 19.64 -0.26 -3.71
N LYS A 256 18.67 0.38 -3.06
CA LYS A 256 18.89 1.59 -2.26
C LYS A 256 18.59 1.33 -0.80
N TYR A 257 19.59 1.55 0.06
CA TYR A 257 19.43 1.50 1.51
C TYR A 257 19.43 2.92 2.09
N ARG A 258 18.29 3.33 2.64
CA ARG A 258 18.09 4.65 3.26
C ARG A 258 18.61 5.78 2.36
N ASN A 259 19.57 6.55 2.89
CA ASN A 259 20.16 7.72 2.25
C ASN A 259 21.44 7.39 1.48
N GLU A 260 21.85 6.11 1.44
CA GLU A 260 22.99 5.68 0.64
C GLU A 260 22.65 5.79 -0.86
N PRO A 261 23.65 6.04 -1.73
CA PRO A 261 23.47 5.93 -3.18
C PRO A 261 22.93 4.56 -3.57
N SER A 262 22.10 4.53 -4.61
CA SER A 262 21.64 3.28 -5.23
C SER A 262 22.82 2.49 -5.78
N THR A 263 22.84 1.18 -5.51
CA THR A 263 23.76 0.24 -6.15
C THR A 263 23.00 -0.52 -7.22
N LEU A 264 23.46 -0.38 -8.48
CA LEU A 264 22.91 -1.11 -9.62
C LEU A 264 23.79 -2.32 -9.92
N ILE A 265 23.21 -3.52 -9.85
CA ILE A 265 23.92 -4.80 -10.02
C ILE A 265 23.27 -5.55 -11.17
N LYS A 266 24.07 -6.07 -12.10
CA LYS A 266 23.55 -6.94 -13.17
C LYS A 266 23.18 -8.30 -12.58
N LEU A 267 22.10 -8.91 -13.06
CA LEU A 267 21.60 -10.19 -12.60
C LEU A 267 22.38 -11.37 -13.19
N THR A 268 23.70 -11.40 -12.93
CA THR A 268 24.59 -12.51 -13.28
C THR A 268 25.18 -13.14 -12.02
N ASP A 269 25.52 -14.42 -12.07
CA ASP A 269 26.14 -15.12 -10.93
C ASP A 269 27.41 -14.41 -10.43
N ASP A 270 28.24 -13.90 -11.33
CA ASP A 270 29.48 -13.20 -11.00
C ASP A 270 29.22 -11.87 -10.29
N ASP A 271 28.27 -11.08 -10.79
CA ASP A 271 27.93 -9.79 -10.19
C ASP A 271 27.23 -9.96 -8.83
N ILE A 272 26.44 -11.02 -8.66
CA ILE A 272 25.83 -11.36 -7.36
C ILE A 272 26.92 -11.74 -6.35
N ARG A 273 27.87 -12.61 -6.74
CA ARG A 273 28.99 -13.00 -5.88
C ARG A 273 29.87 -11.82 -5.48
N LYS A 274 30.17 -10.91 -6.42
CA LYS A 274 30.94 -9.68 -6.14
C LYS A 274 30.26 -8.76 -5.13
N ASN A 275 28.93 -8.84 -5.01
CA ASN A 275 28.13 -8.02 -4.11
C ASN A 275 27.57 -8.79 -2.90
N TYR A 276 28.20 -9.91 -2.53
CA TYR A 276 27.73 -10.81 -1.46
C TYR A 276 27.43 -10.10 -0.13
N GLU A 277 28.30 -9.20 0.33
CA GLU A 277 28.10 -8.43 1.57
C GLU A 277 26.85 -7.55 1.54
N LEU A 278 26.53 -6.96 0.38
CA LEU A 278 25.30 -6.20 0.22
C LEU A 278 24.08 -7.12 0.31
N PHE A 279 24.14 -8.31 -0.28
CA PHE A 279 23.06 -9.29 -0.19
C PHE A 279 22.88 -9.83 1.23
N LEU A 280 23.95 -9.97 2.01
CA LEU A 280 23.85 -10.27 3.46
C LEU A 280 23.13 -9.14 4.22
N LYS A 281 23.46 -7.87 3.91
CA LYS A 281 22.76 -6.70 4.47
C LYS A 281 21.28 -6.72 4.07
N VAL A 282 20.97 -6.98 2.81
CA VAL A 282 19.59 -7.11 2.32
C VAL A 282 18.83 -8.21 3.06
N GLU A 283 19.41 -9.41 3.21
CA GLU A 283 18.77 -10.51 3.93
C GLU A 283 18.50 -10.14 5.39
N LYS A 284 19.44 -9.48 6.06
CA LYS A 284 19.28 -9.05 7.45
C LYS A 284 18.07 -8.12 7.66
N TYR A 285 17.80 -7.20 6.74
CA TYR A 285 16.81 -6.13 6.94
C TYR A 285 15.51 -6.31 6.14
N ALA A 286 15.62 -6.75 4.89
CA ALA A 286 14.47 -7.05 4.01
C ALA A 286 14.05 -8.52 4.12
N GLY A 287 14.96 -9.43 4.49
CA GLY A 287 14.67 -10.85 4.63
C GLY A 287 13.59 -11.18 5.65
N ARG A 288 13.42 -10.37 6.70
CA ARG A 288 12.30 -10.51 7.65
C ARG A 288 10.92 -10.47 6.99
N PHE A 289 10.81 -9.84 5.82
CA PHE A 289 9.59 -9.79 5.00
C PHE A 289 9.46 -10.96 4.02
N PHE A 290 10.33 -11.96 4.15
CA PHE A 290 10.40 -13.19 3.36
C PHE A 290 10.91 -14.37 4.20
N ASN A 291 10.65 -14.40 5.52
CA ASN A 291 11.12 -15.46 6.42
C ASN A 291 12.62 -15.74 6.38
N ASN A 292 13.43 -14.68 6.27
CA ASN A 292 14.89 -14.73 6.09
C ASN A 292 15.30 -15.56 4.85
N SER A 293 14.55 -15.39 3.75
CA SER A 293 14.83 -16.01 2.46
C SER A 293 14.64 -15.05 1.27
N PHE A 294 14.90 -13.74 1.46
CA PHE A 294 14.73 -12.79 0.37
C PHE A 294 15.76 -12.98 -0.76
N VAL A 295 17.01 -13.29 -0.43
CA VAL A 295 18.04 -13.62 -1.43
C VAL A 295 17.60 -14.85 -2.24
N ASN A 296 17.02 -15.87 -1.60
CA ASN A 296 16.45 -17.02 -2.32
C ASN A 296 15.28 -16.60 -3.22
N CYS A 297 14.39 -15.71 -2.75
CA CYS A 297 13.33 -15.14 -3.57
C CYS A 297 13.89 -14.44 -4.82
N LEU A 298 14.98 -13.69 -4.67
CA LEU A 298 15.65 -13.02 -5.77
C LEU A 298 16.27 -14.02 -6.74
N MET A 299 16.99 -15.03 -6.24
CA MET A 299 17.58 -16.08 -7.09
C MET A 299 16.50 -16.86 -7.85
N ASN A 300 15.36 -17.15 -7.22
CA ASN A 300 14.22 -17.77 -7.89
C ASN A 300 13.70 -16.91 -9.03
N TYR A 301 13.59 -15.59 -8.82
CA TYR A 301 13.21 -14.66 -9.88
C TYR A 301 14.22 -14.63 -11.03
N ILE A 302 15.51 -14.57 -10.74
CA ILE A 302 16.57 -14.61 -11.77
C ILE A 302 16.48 -15.89 -12.60
N ASN A 303 16.28 -17.03 -11.94
CA ASN A 303 16.09 -18.31 -12.60
C ASN A 303 14.82 -18.37 -13.46
N LEU A 304 13.76 -17.64 -13.10
CA LEU A 304 12.54 -17.53 -13.91
C LEU A 304 12.80 -16.71 -15.18
N VAL A 305 13.57 -15.63 -15.09
CA VAL A 305 13.91 -14.75 -16.22
C VAL A 305 14.90 -15.42 -17.17
N ASN A 306 15.89 -16.14 -16.65
CA ASN A 306 16.97 -16.75 -17.43
C ASN A 306 16.59 -18.09 -18.11
N LYS A 307 15.38 -18.60 -17.88
CA LYS A 307 14.87 -19.77 -18.61
C LYS A 307 14.22 -19.34 -19.92
N ASP A 308 14.93 -19.55 -21.03
CA ASP A 308 14.32 -19.65 -22.36
C ASP A 308 13.27 -20.79 -22.34
N THR A 309 12.00 -20.43 -22.54
CA THR A 309 10.79 -21.27 -22.70
C THR A 309 10.56 -22.44 -21.74
N PHE A 310 9.40 -22.44 -21.05
CA PHE A 310 8.64 -23.68 -20.85
C PHE A 310 7.14 -23.47 -21.07
N GLN A 311 6.62 -24.33 -21.94
CA GLN A 311 5.22 -24.51 -22.27
C GLN A 311 4.40 -24.86 -21.03
N ILE A 312 3.24 -24.23 -20.90
CA ILE A 312 2.16 -24.75 -20.05
C ILE A 312 1.62 -25.98 -20.78
N THR A 313 1.72 -27.14 -20.13
CA THR A 313 0.95 -28.33 -20.51
C THR A 313 -0.29 -28.37 -19.64
N ASP A 314 -1.40 -28.79 -20.25
CA ASP A 314 -2.78 -28.69 -19.74
C ASP A 314 -3.02 -29.29 -18.35
#